data_AF-A0A4Y2UCL3-F1
#
_entry.id   AF-A0A4Y2UCL3-F1
#
_cell.length_a   1.000
_cell.length_b   1.000
_cell.length_c   1.000
_cell.angle_alpha   90.00
_cell.angle_beta   90.00
_cell.angle_gamma   90.00
#
_symmetry.space_group_name_H-M   'P 1'
#
loop_
_entity.id
_entity.type
_entity.pdbx_description
1 polymer ?
#
loop_
_entity_poly.entity_id
_entity_poly.type
_entity_poly.pdbx_seq_one_letter_code
_entity_poly.pdbx_strand_id
1 'polypeptide(L)'
;MRYDCVDRSDEMNCTNVTCADNEHLCASKDQCVLNTFICDGHPDCEDKSDEKDCKERINTCIFPNHLCDNQTRCINVTQFCDGTHDCSDGSDEGGMCEYEQCFMSRCMYLCQTTPTGHVCYCPPGLSPTLDGNSCTEIPTCEQWGICSQNCIQLKHGHKCACEPGYYLEPDYYTCKSNDSTEPYIIFSNRHELRSVDLKTMAVKPLISGLQNTVAVTFYHSEKGDLIFWTDVVEDKIYRGYIISGSLTNIEVVVQTGLATAEGLAVDWIGENLYWVESNLDQIEVAKLSGQHRRTLIASNMENPRAIALDPRFGMLFWTDWDTSSPRIERASMSGEGRSIICRVDDITDGGWPNGLTLDYVAKRIYWIDARSDSIHTITYEGKDHREVLQHHESLSHPFSIALFGNYVYWTDWRTNSVLRANKWNGTNVQVVQRAITQPFDIIVYHPSRQPKGTQPNPCKEKNGGCSHLCLLNFNNTRTCDCPHLMSLAADKKTCYSLAGENASASGHRLRLPAPGRWAHFLQRVAVLKGLMNAPSWPSWTDAIKDCTG
;
A
#
# COMPACT_ATOMS: atom_id res chain seq x y z
N MET A 1 32.86 30.72 -4.61
CA MET A 1 33.95 31.01 -3.65
C MET A 1 33.78 32.39 -3.04
N ARG A 2 33.47 32.43 -1.74
CA ARG A 2 33.23 33.65 -0.95
C ARG A 2 34.40 33.80 0.01
N TYR A 3 35.13 34.91 -0.07
CA TYR A 3 36.29 35.16 0.79
C TYR A 3 35.80 35.56 2.19
N ASP A 4 36.11 34.75 3.21
CA ASP A 4 35.73 35.04 4.59
C ASP A 4 36.90 35.66 5.40
N CYS A 5 38.16 35.47 4.97
CA CYS A 5 39.32 36.14 5.57
C CYS A 5 39.96 37.21 4.66
N VAL A 6 40.34 38.36 5.25
CA VAL A 6 40.93 39.51 4.52
C VAL A 6 42.32 39.20 3.95
N ASP A 7 43.04 38.27 4.56
CA ASP A 7 44.39 37.85 4.15
C ASP A 7 44.39 36.60 3.24
N ARG A 8 43.22 36.09 2.84
CA ARG A 8 43.03 34.88 2.02
C ARG A 8 43.72 33.63 2.57
N SER A 9 43.99 33.63 3.87
CA SER A 9 44.63 32.50 4.56
C SER A 9 43.72 31.26 4.58
N ASP A 10 42.41 31.46 4.50
CA ASP A 10 41.36 30.45 4.39
C ASP A 10 41.45 29.61 3.10
N GLU A 11 42.14 30.11 2.08
CA GLU A 11 42.29 29.46 0.76
C GLU A 11 43.73 29.01 0.47
N MET A 12 44.68 29.23 1.39
CA MET A 12 46.03 28.71 1.25
C MET A 12 46.11 27.32 1.90
N ASN A 13 46.12 26.29 1.04
CA ASN A 13 46.35 24.87 1.32
C ASN A 13 45.08 23.98 1.44
N CYS A 14 44.04 24.27 0.65
CA CYS A 14 42.97 23.30 0.37
C CYS A 14 43.51 22.19 -0.55
N THR A 15 43.73 21.01 0.02
CA THR A 15 44.16 19.80 -0.70
C THR A 15 43.06 19.32 -1.66
N ASN A 16 43.46 18.91 -2.87
CA ASN A 16 42.59 18.32 -3.90
C ASN A 16 41.51 17.41 -3.30
N VAL A 17 40.24 17.72 -3.59
CA VAL A 17 39.09 16.92 -3.17
C VAL A 17 39.18 15.53 -3.81
N THR A 18 39.27 14.49 -2.98
CA THR A 18 39.16 13.08 -3.40
C THR A 18 37.83 12.53 -2.93
N CYS A 19 36.96 12.16 -3.86
CA CYS A 19 35.62 11.62 -3.57
C CYS A 19 35.66 10.14 -3.18
N ALA A 20 34.62 9.66 -2.49
CA ALA A 20 34.44 8.23 -2.17
C ALA A 20 34.08 7.39 -3.42
N ASP A 21 34.19 6.05 -3.34
CA ASP A 21 33.94 5.13 -4.48
C ASP A 21 32.54 5.24 -5.12
N ASN A 22 31.57 5.82 -4.41
CA ASN A 22 30.19 6.04 -4.85
C ASN A 22 29.86 7.50 -5.19
N GLU A 23 30.88 8.36 -5.27
CA GLU A 23 30.76 9.79 -5.52
C GLU A 23 31.57 10.19 -6.76
N HIS A 24 31.06 11.17 -7.49
CA HIS A 24 31.64 11.76 -8.68
C HIS A 24 32.15 13.16 -8.38
N LEU A 25 33.42 13.40 -8.72
CA LEU A 25 34.02 14.72 -8.61
C LEU A 25 33.52 15.59 -9.75
N CYS A 26 32.78 16.67 -9.44
CA CYS A 26 32.36 17.68 -10.40
C CYS A 26 33.58 18.24 -11.17
N ALA A 27 33.37 18.73 -12.40
CA ALA A 27 34.47 19.23 -13.22
C ALA A 27 35.16 20.47 -12.62
N SER A 28 34.49 21.21 -11.74
CA SER A 28 35.04 22.27 -10.90
C SER A 28 36.11 21.77 -9.90
N LYS A 29 36.13 20.46 -9.60
CA LYS A 29 37.04 19.77 -8.65
C LYS A 29 36.90 20.18 -7.19
N ASP A 30 35.82 20.90 -6.87
CA ASP A 30 35.58 21.46 -5.53
C ASP A 30 34.40 20.78 -4.82
N GLN A 31 33.66 19.90 -5.52
CA GLN A 31 32.43 19.27 -5.04
C GLN A 31 32.35 17.81 -5.51
N CYS A 32 31.94 16.92 -4.61
CA CYS A 32 31.59 15.54 -4.92
C CYS A 32 30.06 15.40 -4.89
N VAL A 33 29.48 14.80 -5.92
CA VAL A 33 28.05 14.45 -5.97
C VAL A 33 27.91 12.93 -5.97
N LEU A 34 26.80 12.38 -5.47
CA LEU A 34 26.59 10.94 -5.54
C LEU A 34 26.43 10.49 -6.99
N ASN A 35 26.91 9.29 -7.33
CA ASN A 35 26.77 8.75 -8.68
C ASN A 35 25.29 8.64 -9.14
N THR A 36 24.32 8.66 -8.22
CA THR A 36 22.88 8.68 -8.50
C THR A 36 22.34 10.04 -8.96
N PHE A 37 23.08 11.12 -8.68
CA PHE A 37 22.77 12.50 -9.09
C PHE A 37 23.53 12.90 -10.36
N ILE A 38 24.15 11.93 -11.02
CA ILE A 38 24.62 12.10 -12.38
C ILE A 38 23.42 11.83 -13.28
N CYS A 39 22.99 12.81 -14.06
CA CYS A 39 22.00 12.63 -15.12
C CYS A 39 20.59 12.32 -14.63
N ASP A 40 20.20 12.92 -13.51
CA ASP A 40 18.86 12.79 -12.96
C ASP A 40 17.92 13.93 -13.40
N GLY A 41 18.42 14.83 -14.26
CA GLY A 41 17.69 15.98 -14.78
C GLY A 41 17.80 17.23 -13.90
N HIS A 42 18.58 17.17 -12.81
CA HIS A 42 18.80 18.28 -11.88
C HIS A 42 20.30 18.61 -11.76
N PRO A 43 20.69 19.90 -11.88
CA PRO A 43 22.10 20.29 -11.71
C PRO A 43 22.45 20.36 -10.22
N ASP A 44 23.09 19.31 -9.72
CA ASP A 44 23.64 19.15 -8.37
C ASP A 44 25.10 19.61 -8.25
N CYS A 45 25.88 19.57 -9.33
CA CYS A 45 27.16 20.28 -9.38
C CYS A 45 26.95 21.78 -9.58
N GLU A 46 27.68 22.64 -8.85
CA GLU A 46 27.62 24.11 -9.07
C GLU A 46 27.90 24.51 -10.53
N ASP A 47 28.75 23.75 -11.24
CA ASP A 47 29.11 23.97 -12.64
C ASP A 47 28.24 23.18 -13.65
N LYS A 48 27.23 22.47 -13.15
CA LYS A 48 26.30 21.60 -13.89
C LYS A 48 27.01 20.53 -14.71
N SER A 49 28.14 20.02 -14.20
CA SER A 49 28.95 19.02 -14.90
C SER A 49 28.40 17.60 -14.80
N ASP A 50 27.68 17.31 -13.73
CA ASP A 50 26.85 16.13 -13.51
C ASP A 50 25.72 15.96 -14.55
N GLU A 51 25.18 17.07 -15.04
CA GLU A 51 24.13 17.08 -16.07
C GLU A 51 24.69 17.30 -17.49
N LYS A 52 26.01 17.26 -17.65
CA LYS A 52 26.68 17.36 -18.96
C LYS A 52 27.14 15.97 -19.40
N ASP A 53 26.71 15.58 -20.60
CA ASP A 53 27.03 14.29 -21.25
C ASP A 53 26.28 13.08 -20.68
N CYS A 54 25.03 13.31 -20.31
CA CYS A 54 24.10 12.29 -19.84
C CYS A 54 23.58 11.40 -20.96
N LYS A 55 24.03 10.14 -20.94
CA LYS A 55 23.43 9.06 -21.74
C LYS A 55 22.35 8.41 -20.89
N GLU A 56 21.09 8.79 -21.12
CA GLU A 56 19.92 8.16 -20.49
C GLU A 56 20.04 6.63 -20.58
N ARG A 57 19.73 5.90 -19.51
CA ARG A 57 19.46 4.46 -19.59
C ARG A 57 18.00 4.25 -19.21
N ILE A 58 17.21 3.81 -20.19
CA ILE A 58 15.77 3.58 -20.05
C ILE A 58 15.57 2.07 -19.96
N ASN A 59 15.02 1.55 -18.86
CA ASN A 59 14.86 0.10 -18.70
C ASN A 59 13.56 -0.47 -19.29
N THR A 60 12.55 0.37 -19.58
CA THR A 60 11.28 -0.07 -20.18
C THR A 60 10.62 1.06 -20.99
N CYS A 61 10.17 0.76 -22.21
CA CYS A 61 9.43 1.70 -23.07
C CYS A 61 7.92 1.40 -23.06
N ILE A 62 7.10 2.45 -23.09
CA ILE A 62 5.65 2.32 -23.24
C ILE A 62 5.35 1.96 -24.69
N PHE A 63 4.67 0.83 -24.93
CA PHE A 63 4.21 0.42 -26.26
C PHE A 63 3.43 1.55 -26.96
N PRO A 64 3.69 1.89 -28.23
CA PRO A 64 4.46 1.15 -29.24
C PRO A 64 5.96 1.52 -29.33
N ASN A 65 6.50 2.25 -28.36
CA ASN A 65 7.92 2.61 -28.36
C ASN A 65 8.76 1.39 -27.96
N HIS A 66 9.92 1.24 -28.61
CA HIS A 66 10.85 0.14 -28.36
C HIS A 66 12.21 0.69 -27.94
N LEU A 67 12.90 -0.10 -27.11
CA LEU A 67 14.16 0.28 -26.51
C LEU A 67 15.32 -0.08 -27.47
N CYS A 68 16.26 0.85 -27.67
CA CYS A 68 17.52 0.56 -28.35
C CYS A 68 18.28 -0.57 -27.63
N ASP A 69 19.09 -1.36 -28.33
CA ASP A 69 19.74 -2.56 -27.77
C ASP A 69 20.70 -2.22 -26.59
N ASN A 70 21.30 -1.04 -26.62
CA ASN A 70 22.13 -0.52 -25.53
C ASN A 70 21.34 0.02 -24.31
N GLN A 71 20.01 -0.10 -24.33
CA GLN A 71 19.09 0.40 -23.30
C GLN A 71 19.17 1.92 -23.10
N THR A 72 19.67 2.67 -24.08
CA THR A 72 19.93 4.11 -23.88
C THR A 72 18.76 5.02 -24.23
N ARG A 73 17.81 4.56 -25.05
CA ARG A 73 16.74 5.42 -25.56
C ARG A 73 15.54 4.61 -26.01
N CYS A 74 14.34 5.13 -25.76
CA CYS A 74 13.10 4.66 -26.36
C CYS A 74 12.87 5.44 -27.64
N ILE A 75 12.84 4.74 -28.76
CA ILE A 75 12.46 5.33 -30.05
C ILE A 75 11.09 4.79 -30.46
N ASN A 76 10.37 5.57 -31.27
CA ASN A 76 9.09 5.12 -31.77
C ASN A 76 9.30 3.96 -32.75
N VAL A 77 8.39 3.00 -32.81
CA VAL A 77 8.52 1.90 -33.80
C VAL A 77 8.60 2.40 -35.25
N THR A 78 8.02 3.56 -35.57
CA THR A 78 8.12 4.14 -36.92
C THR A 78 9.54 4.58 -37.29
N GLN A 79 10.43 4.66 -36.32
CA GLN A 79 11.83 5.06 -36.46
C GLN A 79 12.78 3.87 -36.60
N PHE A 80 12.25 2.64 -36.60
CA PHE A 80 13.06 1.46 -36.93
C PHE A 80 13.05 1.24 -38.43
N CYS A 81 14.22 0.92 -39.00
CA CYS A 81 14.38 0.66 -40.43
C CYS A 81 13.86 1.82 -41.32
N ASP A 82 13.96 3.07 -40.85
CA ASP A 82 13.53 4.26 -41.57
C ASP A 82 14.68 4.90 -42.37
N GLY A 83 15.87 4.30 -42.30
CA GLY A 83 17.09 4.74 -42.98
C GLY A 83 17.84 5.82 -42.22
N THR A 84 17.45 6.12 -40.98
CA THR A 84 18.13 7.06 -40.10
C THR A 84 18.56 6.38 -38.80
N HIS A 85 19.77 6.66 -38.34
CA HIS A 85 20.28 6.15 -37.06
C HIS A 85 19.76 7.03 -35.91
N ASP A 86 18.54 6.77 -35.47
CA ASP A 86 17.87 7.33 -34.30
C ASP A 86 18.35 6.72 -32.97
N CYS A 87 18.79 5.45 -32.98
CA CYS A 87 19.54 4.86 -31.87
C CYS A 87 21.02 5.24 -31.93
N SER A 88 21.59 5.59 -30.77
CA SER A 88 22.96 6.07 -30.65
C SER A 88 24.03 5.02 -31.02
N ASP A 89 23.67 3.74 -30.97
CA ASP A 89 24.47 2.59 -31.40
C ASP A 89 24.09 2.05 -32.79
N GLY A 90 23.11 2.67 -33.46
CA GLY A 90 22.56 2.22 -34.73
C GLY A 90 21.79 0.91 -34.68
N SER A 91 21.37 0.46 -33.48
CA SER A 91 20.61 -0.79 -33.30
C SER A 91 19.21 -0.77 -33.92
N ASP A 92 18.71 0.41 -34.25
CA ASP A 92 17.47 0.64 -34.99
C ASP A 92 17.54 0.31 -36.48
N GLU A 93 18.77 0.26 -37.03
CA GLU A 93 19.06 0.00 -38.43
C GLU A 93 19.92 -1.27 -38.54
N GLY A 94 19.25 -2.42 -38.57
CA GLY A 94 19.88 -3.76 -38.58
C GLY A 94 19.80 -4.48 -39.94
N GLY A 95 20.55 -5.57 -40.10
CA GLY A 95 20.60 -6.32 -41.37
C GLY A 95 19.28 -6.98 -41.81
N MET A 96 18.29 -7.10 -40.92
CA MET A 96 16.94 -7.55 -41.27
C MET A 96 16.07 -6.42 -41.86
N CYS A 97 16.47 -5.15 -41.74
CA CYS A 97 15.77 -3.99 -42.31
C CYS A 97 15.83 -3.95 -43.85
N GLU A 98 16.85 -4.57 -44.46
CA GLU A 98 16.96 -4.69 -45.93
C GLU A 98 15.92 -5.65 -46.54
N TYR A 99 15.34 -6.52 -45.71
CA TYR A 99 14.26 -7.40 -46.13
C TYR A 99 12.93 -6.75 -45.74
N GLU A 100 12.11 -6.37 -46.72
CA GLU A 100 10.74 -5.88 -46.49
C GLU A 100 9.87 -7.01 -45.91
N GLN A 101 10.06 -7.36 -44.63
CA GLN A 101 9.32 -8.42 -43.97
C GLN A 101 7.83 -8.09 -43.89
N CYS A 102 7.50 -6.79 -43.84
CA CYS A 102 6.12 -6.34 -43.95
C CYS A 102 5.45 -6.66 -45.29
N PHE A 103 6.21 -6.78 -46.39
CA PHE A 103 5.66 -7.12 -47.71
C PHE A 103 5.17 -8.58 -47.79
N MET A 104 5.74 -9.47 -46.99
CA MET A 104 5.29 -10.87 -46.85
C MET A 104 4.48 -11.13 -45.56
N SER A 105 4.39 -10.15 -44.67
CA SER A 105 3.60 -10.25 -43.45
C SER A 105 2.10 -10.24 -43.75
N ARG A 106 1.31 -10.95 -42.94
CA ARG A 106 -0.16 -10.96 -43.02
C ARG A 106 -0.79 -10.01 -42.00
N CYS A 107 -0.11 -8.90 -41.68
CA CYS A 107 -0.64 -7.92 -40.74
C CYS A 107 -1.99 -7.38 -41.24
N MET A 108 -3.02 -7.43 -40.39
CA MET A 108 -4.37 -6.97 -40.72
C MET A 108 -4.46 -5.44 -40.85
N TYR A 109 -3.64 -4.73 -40.08
CA TYR A 109 -3.58 -3.28 -40.05
C TYR A 109 -2.15 -2.81 -40.37
N LEU A 110 -1.54 -2.01 -39.49
CA LEU A 110 -0.22 -1.44 -39.73
C LEU A 110 0.87 -2.48 -39.41
N CYS A 111 1.82 -2.64 -40.33
CA CYS A 111 3.03 -3.42 -40.10
C CYS A 111 4.23 -2.46 -40.04
N GLN A 112 5.15 -2.71 -39.12
CA GLN A 112 6.47 -2.08 -39.15
C GLN A 112 7.57 -3.14 -39.14
N THR A 113 8.53 -2.96 -40.04
CA THR A 113 9.75 -3.78 -40.06
C THR A 113 10.62 -3.35 -38.89
N THR A 114 11.23 -4.32 -38.21
CA THR A 114 12.16 -4.06 -37.12
C THR A 114 13.47 -4.83 -37.37
N PRO A 115 14.58 -4.44 -36.74
CA PRO A 115 15.87 -5.16 -36.81
C PRO A 115 15.79 -6.64 -36.40
N THR A 116 14.76 -7.02 -35.65
CA THR A 116 14.49 -8.40 -35.21
C THR A 116 13.38 -9.10 -36.01
N GLY A 117 12.73 -8.42 -36.97
CA GLY A 117 11.71 -8.99 -37.83
C GLY A 117 10.65 -7.98 -38.30
N HIS A 118 9.40 -8.22 -37.93
CA HIS A 118 8.30 -7.27 -38.14
C HIS A 118 7.30 -7.36 -36.98
N VAL A 119 6.61 -6.25 -36.72
CA VAL A 119 5.56 -6.16 -35.69
C VAL A 119 4.28 -5.63 -36.33
N CYS A 120 3.15 -6.30 -36.08
CA CYS A 120 1.83 -5.82 -36.48
C CYS A 120 1.19 -5.01 -35.36
N TYR A 121 0.61 -3.88 -35.71
CA TYR A 121 -0.06 -2.96 -34.78
C TYR A 121 -1.57 -3.02 -34.95
N CYS A 122 -2.25 -3.07 -33.80
CA CYS A 122 -3.69 -2.98 -33.74
C CYS A 122 -4.12 -1.54 -33.40
N PRO A 123 -5.11 -0.97 -34.12
CA PRO A 123 -5.74 0.30 -33.75
C PRO A 123 -6.25 0.29 -32.29
N PRO A 124 -6.36 1.47 -31.63
CA PRO A 124 -6.92 1.56 -30.27
C PRO A 124 -8.28 0.86 -30.16
N GLY A 125 -8.43 -0.03 -29.17
CA GLY A 125 -9.64 -0.85 -28.96
C GLY A 125 -9.57 -2.26 -29.55
N LEU A 126 -8.50 -2.60 -30.27
CA LEU A 126 -8.23 -3.94 -30.80
C LEU A 126 -6.96 -4.52 -30.17
N SER A 127 -6.92 -5.84 -29.93
CA SER A 127 -5.74 -6.57 -29.46
C SER A 127 -5.24 -7.55 -30.52
N PRO A 128 -3.92 -7.78 -30.61
CA PRO A 128 -3.36 -8.76 -31.53
C PRO A 128 -3.77 -10.18 -31.14
N THR A 129 -4.09 -11.01 -32.14
CA THR A 129 -4.39 -12.43 -31.95
C THR A 129 -3.12 -13.23 -31.64
N LEU A 130 -3.27 -14.49 -31.22
CA LEU A 130 -2.11 -15.39 -30.95
C LEU A 130 -1.15 -15.52 -32.14
N ASP A 131 -1.65 -15.33 -33.37
CA ASP A 131 -0.85 -15.38 -34.59
C ASP A 131 0.01 -14.12 -34.79
N GLY A 132 -0.12 -13.11 -33.93
CA GLY A 132 0.60 -11.82 -33.99
C GLY A 132 0.18 -10.92 -35.16
N ASN A 133 -0.59 -11.44 -36.11
CA ASN A 133 -0.85 -10.82 -37.40
C ASN A 133 -2.26 -10.22 -37.56
N SER A 134 -3.26 -10.72 -36.84
CA SER A 134 -4.64 -10.22 -36.91
C SER A 134 -4.99 -9.48 -35.65
N CYS A 135 -5.95 -8.56 -35.73
CA CYS A 135 -6.42 -7.80 -34.57
C CYS A 135 -7.90 -8.10 -34.33
N THR A 136 -8.27 -8.36 -33.09
CA THR A 136 -9.65 -8.61 -32.67
C THR A 136 -10.12 -7.55 -31.69
N GLU A 137 -11.42 -7.28 -31.65
CA GLU A 137 -11.99 -6.37 -30.64
C GLU A 137 -11.66 -6.88 -29.24
N ILE A 138 -11.09 -5.99 -28.42
CA ILE A 138 -10.91 -6.29 -26.99
C ILE A 138 -12.31 -6.49 -26.43
N PRO A 139 -12.61 -7.66 -25.81
CA PRO A 139 -13.89 -7.88 -25.17
C PRO A 139 -14.22 -6.70 -24.27
N THR A 140 -15.40 -6.12 -24.44
CA THR A 140 -15.79 -4.89 -23.74
C THR A 140 -15.69 -5.04 -22.22
N CYS A 141 -15.89 -6.25 -21.68
CA CYS A 141 -15.72 -6.53 -20.26
C CYS A 141 -14.27 -6.64 -19.76
N GLU A 142 -13.29 -6.75 -20.64
CA GLU A 142 -11.86 -6.69 -20.29
C GLU A 142 -11.36 -5.24 -20.20
N GLN A 143 -12.17 -4.28 -20.64
CA GLN A 143 -11.84 -2.87 -20.53
C GLN A 143 -11.92 -2.39 -19.07
N TRP A 144 -10.88 -1.69 -18.65
CA TRP A 144 -10.72 -1.23 -17.28
C TRP A 144 -11.78 -0.19 -16.89
N GLY A 145 -12.46 -0.43 -15.77
CA GLY A 145 -13.48 0.48 -15.23
C GLY A 145 -14.76 0.57 -16.08
N ILE A 146 -15.03 -0.40 -16.96
CA ILE A 146 -16.22 -0.39 -17.81
C ILE A 146 -17.53 -0.53 -17.01
N CYS A 147 -17.49 -1.23 -15.88
CA CYS A 147 -18.60 -1.40 -14.95
C CYS A 147 -18.12 -1.13 -13.52
N SER A 148 -19.01 -0.60 -12.65
CA SER A 148 -18.67 -0.35 -11.25
C SER A 148 -18.39 -1.62 -10.43
N GLN A 149 -19.02 -2.74 -10.82
CA GLN A 149 -18.90 -4.06 -10.21
C GLN A 149 -18.72 -5.14 -11.29
N ASN A 150 -19.78 -5.86 -11.65
CA ASN A 150 -19.71 -7.00 -12.56
C ASN A 150 -20.04 -6.59 -14.00
N CYS A 151 -19.33 -7.17 -14.97
CA CYS A 151 -19.59 -6.98 -16.40
C CYS A 151 -20.05 -8.29 -17.05
N ILE A 152 -21.12 -8.22 -17.83
CA ILE A 152 -21.66 -9.34 -18.62
C ILE A 152 -21.39 -9.03 -20.09
N GLN A 153 -20.56 -9.85 -20.73
CA GLN A 153 -20.24 -9.73 -22.15
C GLN A 153 -21.46 -10.12 -23.00
N LEU A 154 -21.84 -9.26 -23.95
CA LEU A 154 -22.89 -9.54 -24.93
C LEU A 154 -22.28 -9.72 -26.32
N LYS A 155 -23.07 -10.26 -27.27
CA LYS A 155 -22.64 -10.42 -28.68
C LYS A 155 -22.27 -9.07 -29.32
N HIS A 156 -22.91 -7.99 -28.88
CA HIS A 156 -22.55 -6.61 -29.24
C HIS A 156 -22.57 -5.78 -27.96
N GLY A 157 -21.40 -5.39 -27.46
CA GLY A 157 -21.27 -4.57 -26.24
C GLY A 157 -21.28 -5.37 -24.93
N HIS A 158 -21.69 -4.70 -23.86
CA HIS A 158 -21.72 -5.27 -22.50
C HIS A 158 -22.96 -4.82 -21.74
N LYS A 159 -23.21 -5.45 -20.60
CA LYS A 159 -24.17 -5.00 -19.59
C LYS A 159 -23.54 -5.07 -18.22
N CYS A 160 -23.66 -4.00 -17.44
CA CYS A 160 -23.24 -4.01 -16.04
C CYS A 160 -24.27 -4.69 -15.13
N ALA A 161 -23.76 -5.37 -14.11
CA ALA A 161 -24.54 -6.07 -13.10
C ALA A 161 -23.92 -5.86 -11.71
N CYS A 162 -24.72 -6.07 -10.67
CA CYS A 162 -24.30 -5.85 -9.29
C CYS A 162 -24.30 -7.15 -8.48
N GLU A 163 -23.46 -7.20 -7.46
CA GLU A 163 -23.44 -8.28 -6.46
C GLU A 163 -24.75 -8.30 -5.64
N PRO A 164 -25.10 -9.45 -5.01
CA PRO A 164 -26.23 -9.53 -4.10
C PRO A 164 -26.16 -8.47 -2.99
N GLY A 165 -27.28 -7.81 -2.73
CA GLY A 165 -27.35 -6.69 -1.79
C GLY A 165 -27.12 -5.32 -2.43
N TYR A 166 -26.95 -5.25 -3.75
CA TYR A 166 -26.88 -4.02 -4.52
C TYR A 166 -27.92 -4.00 -5.64
N TYR A 167 -28.32 -2.80 -6.07
CA TYR A 167 -29.12 -2.55 -7.26
C TYR A 167 -28.36 -1.64 -8.23
N LEU A 168 -28.62 -1.83 -9.53
CA LEU A 168 -28.05 -1.00 -10.58
C LEU A 168 -28.86 0.29 -10.70
N GLU A 169 -28.18 1.43 -10.63
CA GLU A 169 -28.82 2.74 -10.81
C GLU A 169 -29.24 2.98 -12.28
N PRO A 170 -30.14 3.96 -12.54
CA PRO A 170 -30.61 4.26 -13.90
C PRO A 170 -29.52 4.76 -14.86
N ASP A 171 -28.31 5.02 -14.37
CA ASP A 171 -27.13 5.30 -15.18
C ASP A 171 -26.56 4.04 -15.86
N TYR A 172 -27.10 2.86 -15.55
CA TYR A 172 -26.69 1.55 -16.03
C TYR A 172 -25.23 1.19 -15.71
N TYR A 173 -24.63 1.88 -14.74
CA TYR A 173 -23.22 1.72 -14.38
C TYR A 173 -23.04 1.57 -12.87
N THR A 174 -23.68 2.40 -12.06
CA THR A 174 -23.43 2.49 -10.61
C THR A 174 -24.22 1.45 -9.84
N CYS A 175 -23.51 0.60 -9.10
CA CYS A 175 -24.11 -0.34 -8.17
C CYS A 175 -24.22 0.26 -6.77
N LYS A 176 -25.44 0.54 -6.34
CA LYS A 176 -25.75 1.12 -5.04
C LYS A 176 -26.30 0.07 -4.08
N SER A 177 -25.88 0.14 -2.82
CA SER A 177 -26.32 -0.80 -1.79
C SER A 177 -27.84 -0.72 -1.56
N ASN A 178 -28.47 -1.86 -1.30
CA ASN A 178 -29.88 -1.98 -0.90
C ASN A 178 -30.11 -1.52 0.55
N ASP A 179 -29.05 -1.46 1.36
CA ASP A 179 -29.12 -1.01 2.74
C ASP A 179 -29.54 0.47 2.82
N SER A 180 -30.44 0.79 3.75
CA SER A 180 -30.95 2.15 3.96
C SER A 180 -30.00 3.05 4.75
N THR A 181 -28.94 2.49 5.32
CA THR A 181 -27.95 3.22 6.11
C THR A 181 -27.18 4.19 5.22
N GLU A 182 -27.14 5.46 5.60
CA GLU A 182 -26.31 6.44 4.88
C GLU A 182 -24.82 6.18 5.20
N PRO A 183 -23.93 6.26 4.20
CA PRO A 183 -22.52 5.98 4.41
C PRO A 183 -21.80 7.16 5.07
N TYR A 184 -20.93 6.86 6.03
CA TYR A 184 -20.11 7.85 6.74
C TYR A 184 -18.63 7.54 6.52
N ILE A 185 -17.81 8.57 6.37
CA ILE A 185 -16.38 8.45 6.62
C ILE A 185 -16.15 8.63 8.11
N ILE A 186 -15.37 7.75 8.72
CA ILE A 186 -14.83 7.96 10.06
C ILE A 186 -13.31 8.02 9.92
N PHE A 187 -12.71 9.07 10.45
CA PHE A 187 -11.25 9.23 10.44
C PHE A 187 -10.75 9.70 11.79
N SER A 188 -9.55 9.24 12.14
CA SER A 188 -8.83 9.68 13.34
C SER A 188 -8.09 10.98 13.09
N ASN A 189 -8.23 11.93 14.03
CA ASN A 189 -7.62 13.24 13.96
C ASN A 189 -6.92 13.59 15.28
N ARG A 190 -5.98 12.73 15.70
CA ARG A 190 -5.15 12.83 16.92
C ARG A 190 -5.92 12.86 18.25
N HIS A 191 -6.66 13.94 18.52
CA HIS A 191 -7.37 14.16 19.78
C HIS A 191 -8.86 13.78 19.73
N GLU A 192 -9.34 13.32 18.58
CA GLU A 192 -10.73 12.96 18.36
C GLU A 192 -10.91 12.01 17.18
N LEU A 193 -12.03 11.29 17.16
CA LEU A 193 -12.54 10.63 15.97
C LEU A 193 -13.65 11.50 15.37
N ARG A 194 -13.57 11.79 14.08
CA ARG A 194 -14.59 12.56 13.36
C ARG A 194 -15.34 11.68 12.38
N SER A 195 -16.63 11.95 12.25
CA SER A 195 -17.46 11.41 11.18
C SER A 195 -17.84 12.49 10.16
N VAL A 196 -17.91 12.10 8.90
CA VAL A 196 -18.40 12.92 7.79
C VAL A 196 -19.48 12.15 7.06
N ASP A 197 -20.68 12.71 7.01
CA ASP A 197 -21.80 12.16 6.26
C ASP A 197 -21.55 12.35 4.76
N LEU A 198 -21.49 11.27 3.98
CA LEU A 198 -21.13 11.36 2.56
C LEU A 198 -22.25 11.92 1.66
N LYS A 199 -23.46 12.08 2.19
CA LYS A 199 -24.60 12.63 1.44
C LYS A 199 -24.80 14.11 1.71
N THR A 200 -24.76 14.49 2.99
CA THR A 200 -24.96 15.88 3.43
C THR A 200 -23.66 16.65 3.58
N MET A 201 -22.52 15.96 3.58
CA MET A 201 -21.19 16.52 3.90
C MET A 201 -21.13 17.11 5.32
N ALA A 202 -22.07 16.74 6.19
CA ALA A 202 -22.10 17.19 7.57
C ALA A 202 -21.00 16.50 8.39
N VAL A 203 -20.27 17.28 9.17
CA VAL A 203 -19.16 16.81 10.02
C VAL A 203 -19.59 16.77 11.47
N LYS A 204 -19.28 15.70 12.18
CA LYS A 204 -19.56 15.55 13.62
C LYS A 204 -18.40 14.88 14.35
N PRO A 205 -18.02 15.32 15.56
CA PRO A 205 -17.12 14.55 16.41
C PRO A 205 -17.87 13.33 16.97
N LEU A 206 -17.29 12.13 16.85
CA LEU A 206 -17.82 10.90 17.46
C LEU A 206 -17.38 10.77 18.93
N ILE A 207 -16.14 11.18 19.19
CA ILE A 207 -15.52 11.24 20.50
C ILE A 207 -14.38 12.25 20.46
N SER A 208 -14.19 12.99 21.55
CA SER A 208 -13.14 14.00 21.70
C SER A 208 -12.39 13.80 23.01
N GLY A 209 -11.22 14.44 23.16
CA GLY A 209 -10.40 14.35 24.36
C GLY A 209 -9.51 13.11 24.43
N LEU A 210 -9.19 12.53 23.27
CA LEU A 210 -8.22 11.44 23.14
C LEU A 210 -6.79 11.99 23.20
N GLN A 211 -5.82 11.16 23.60
CA GLN A 211 -4.42 11.59 23.72
C GLN A 211 -3.75 11.56 22.35
N ASN A 212 -3.69 10.39 21.73
CA ASN A 212 -3.33 10.26 20.32
C ASN A 212 -3.95 9.01 19.69
N THR A 213 -5.06 9.21 18.98
CA THR A 213 -5.71 8.14 18.23
C THR A 213 -5.20 8.04 16.80
N VAL A 214 -4.82 6.82 16.40
CA VAL A 214 -4.17 6.56 15.12
C VAL A 214 -4.98 5.65 14.22
N ALA A 215 -5.38 4.47 14.71
CA ALA A 215 -6.09 3.46 13.92
C ALA A 215 -7.56 3.40 14.32
N VAL A 216 -8.44 3.14 13.35
CA VAL A 216 -9.89 3.03 13.58
C VAL A 216 -10.49 1.94 12.68
N THR A 217 -11.41 1.14 13.22
CA THR A 217 -12.15 0.15 12.45
C THR A 217 -13.54 -0.05 13.06
N PHE A 218 -14.40 -0.81 12.39
CA PHE A 218 -15.76 -1.04 12.87
C PHE A 218 -16.18 -2.51 12.76
N TYR A 219 -17.21 -2.88 13.50
CA TYR A 219 -17.90 -4.15 13.41
C TYR A 219 -19.40 -3.88 13.33
N HIS A 220 -20.01 -4.29 12.22
CA HIS A 220 -21.44 -4.19 12.00
C HIS A 220 -22.15 -5.47 12.44
N SER A 221 -23.19 -5.34 13.26
CA SER A 221 -23.96 -6.47 13.77
C SER A 221 -25.43 -6.12 13.94
N GLU A 222 -26.29 -7.13 13.86
CA GLU A 222 -27.73 -6.97 14.09
C GLU A 222 -28.06 -6.45 15.51
N LYS A 223 -27.13 -6.63 16.47
CA LYS A 223 -27.28 -6.15 17.85
C LYS A 223 -26.84 -4.70 18.05
N GLY A 224 -26.23 -4.08 17.05
CA GLY A 224 -25.64 -2.76 17.13
C GLY A 224 -24.17 -2.78 16.72
N ASP A 225 -23.71 -1.61 16.27
CA ASP A 225 -22.41 -1.45 15.65
C ASP A 225 -21.38 -0.97 16.66
N LEU A 226 -20.18 -1.53 16.55
CA LEU A 226 -19.03 -1.22 17.39
C LEU A 226 -17.97 -0.49 16.57
N ILE A 227 -17.37 0.54 17.15
CA ILE A 227 -16.14 1.17 16.65
C ILE A 227 -15.00 0.75 17.57
N PHE A 228 -13.88 0.34 16.98
CA PHE A 228 -12.62 0.08 17.67
C PHE A 228 -11.60 1.13 17.26
N TRP A 229 -10.81 1.60 18.21
CA TRP A 229 -9.74 2.55 17.93
C TRP A 229 -8.55 2.34 18.85
N THR A 230 -7.37 2.77 18.41
CA THR A 230 -6.17 2.79 19.24
C THR A 230 -5.96 4.17 19.85
N ASP A 231 -5.37 4.18 21.04
CA ASP A 231 -4.66 5.35 21.57
C ASP A 231 -3.20 4.95 21.84
N VAL A 232 -2.28 5.51 21.05
CA VAL A 232 -0.85 5.13 21.07
C VAL A 232 -0.07 5.82 22.19
N VAL A 233 -0.66 6.82 22.87
CA VAL A 233 -0.04 7.41 24.06
C VAL A 233 -0.43 6.60 25.29
N GLU A 234 -1.68 6.15 25.36
CA GLU A 234 -2.15 5.30 26.46
C GLU A 234 -1.81 3.82 26.32
N ASP A 235 -1.25 3.41 25.17
CA ASP A 235 -0.93 2.03 24.83
C ASP A 235 -2.15 1.10 24.99
N LYS A 236 -3.31 1.51 24.45
CA LYS A 236 -4.60 0.81 24.57
C LYS A 236 -5.36 0.70 23.26
N ILE A 237 -6.16 -0.37 23.16
CA ILE A 237 -7.23 -0.50 22.16
C ILE A 237 -8.57 -0.39 22.89
N TYR A 238 -9.41 0.50 22.39
CA TYR A 238 -10.74 0.78 22.90
C TYR A 238 -11.82 0.24 21.96
N ARG A 239 -13.02 0.04 22.50
CA ARG A 239 -14.25 -0.16 21.73
C ARG A 239 -15.39 0.64 22.30
N GLY A 240 -16.38 0.98 21.47
CA GLY A 240 -17.61 1.62 21.91
C GLY A 240 -18.74 1.42 20.90
N TYR A 241 -19.98 1.47 21.38
CA TYR A 241 -21.17 1.36 20.54
C TYR A 241 -21.48 2.70 19.88
N ILE A 242 -21.73 2.68 18.57
CA ILE A 242 -22.21 3.86 17.85
C ILE A 242 -23.74 3.91 17.92
N ILE A 243 -24.28 4.93 18.59
CA ILE A 243 -25.72 5.14 18.73
C ILE A 243 -26.02 6.60 18.39
N SER A 244 -26.89 6.81 17.39
CA SER A 244 -27.32 8.15 16.95
C SER A 244 -26.17 9.10 16.60
N GLY A 245 -25.04 8.57 16.12
CA GLY A 245 -23.87 9.35 15.72
C GLY A 245 -22.91 9.74 16.84
N SER A 246 -23.02 9.12 18.03
CA SER A 246 -22.07 9.28 19.14
C SER A 246 -21.62 7.93 19.68
N LEU A 247 -20.41 7.88 20.26
CA LEU A 247 -19.90 6.69 20.93
C LEU A 247 -20.39 6.59 22.37
N THR A 248 -20.83 5.39 22.75
CA THR A 248 -21.38 5.06 24.07
C THR A 248 -20.81 3.73 24.57
N ASN A 249 -20.90 3.48 25.87
CA ASN A 249 -20.40 2.26 26.52
C ASN A 249 -18.96 1.90 26.09
N ILE A 250 -18.06 2.85 26.35
CA ILE A 250 -16.65 2.74 25.96
C ILE A 250 -15.91 1.82 26.94
N GLU A 251 -15.22 0.82 26.38
CA GLU A 251 -14.50 -0.20 27.13
C GLU A 251 -13.08 -0.37 26.57
N VAL A 252 -12.14 -0.74 27.45
CA VAL A 252 -10.79 -1.13 27.05
C VAL A 252 -10.80 -2.58 26.61
N VAL A 253 -10.36 -2.86 25.39
CA VAL A 253 -10.25 -4.21 24.82
C VAL A 253 -8.88 -4.81 25.13
N VAL A 254 -7.83 -4.01 24.93
CA VAL A 254 -6.44 -4.41 25.23
C VAL A 254 -5.79 -3.32 26.06
N GLN A 255 -5.27 -3.70 27.22
CA GLN A 255 -4.75 -2.77 28.23
C GLN A 255 -3.22 -2.81 28.40
N THR A 256 -2.57 -3.89 27.98
CA THR A 256 -1.13 -4.11 28.23
C THR A 256 -0.46 -4.75 27.02
N GLY A 257 0.86 -4.64 26.91
CA GLY A 257 1.65 -5.30 25.86
C GLY A 257 1.42 -4.74 24.46
N LEU A 258 0.87 -3.53 24.33
CA LEU A 258 0.84 -2.77 23.09
C LEU A 258 2.06 -1.83 23.09
N ALA A 259 2.64 -1.57 21.93
CA ALA A 259 3.70 -0.58 21.77
C ALA A 259 3.23 0.54 20.84
N THR A 260 2.88 0.20 19.60
CA THR A 260 2.36 1.12 18.58
C THR A 260 1.44 0.38 17.63
N ALA A 261 0.19 0.21 18.07
CA ALA A 261 -0.87 -0.35 17.23
C ALA A 261 -1.33 0.68 16.18
N GLU A 262 -0.73 0.62 14.99
CA GLU A 262 -0.94 1.57 13.88
C GLU A 262 -2.02 1.13 12.89
N GLY A 263 -2.35 -0.16 12.82
CA GLY A 263 -3.37 -0.70 11.93
C GLY A 263 -4.33 -1.62 12.67
N LEU A 264 -5.63 -1.49 12.42
CA LEU A 264 -6.69 -2.34 12.98
C LEU A 264 -7.53 -2.95 11.85
N ALA A 265 -7.89 -4.23 11.98
CA ALA A 265 -8.88 -4.85 11.12
C ALA A 265 -9.76 -5.83 11.88
N VAL A 266 -11.04 -5.85 11.53
CA VAL A 266 -12.04 -6.73 12.15
C VAL A 266 -12.40 -7.86 11.20
N ASP A 267 -12.40 -9.07 11.73
CA ASP A 267 -13.06 -10.21 11.13
C ASP A 267 -14.53 -10.22 11.53
N TRP A 268 -15.39 -9.71 10.65
CA TRP A 268 -16.83 -9.65 10.90
C TRP A 268 -17.55 -11.00 10.74
N ILE A 269 -16.85 -12.05 10.27
CA ILE A 269 -17.40 -13.39 10.13
C ILE A 269 -17.01 -14.25 11.33
N GLY A 270 -15.71 -14.37 11.61
CA GLY A 270 -15.15 -15.15 12.72
C GLY A 270 -15.13 -14.43 14.07
N GLU A 271 -15.48 -13.14 14.10
CA GLU A 271 -15.56 -12.29 15.30
C GLU A 271 -14.23 -12.22 16.06
N ASN A 272 -13.17 -11.84 15.33
CA ASN A 272 -11.83 -11.62 15.86
C ASN A 272 -11.32 -10.23 15.46
N LEU A 273 -10.47 -9.63 16.30
CA LEU A 273 -9.79 -8.36 16.06
C LEU A 273 -8.32 -8.64 15.75
N TYR A 274 -7.82 -8.04 14.67
CA TYR A 274 -6.43 -8.12 14.23
C TYR A 274 -5.80 -6.74 14.28
N TRP A 275 -4.53 -6.67 14.64
CA TRP A 275 -3.81 -5.40 14.62
C TRP A 275 -2.33 -5.59 14.32
N VAL A 276 -1.74 -4.51 13.84
CA VAL A 276 -0.32 -4.42 13.50
C VAL A 276 0.38 -3.63 14.60
N GLU A 277 1.40 -4.23 15.19
CA GLU A 277 2.34 -3.57 16.10
C GLU A 277 3.60 -3.17 15.34
N SER A 278 3.68 -1.90 14.93
CA SER A 278 4.76 -1.42 14.07
C SER A 278 6.13 -1.48 14.74
N ASN A 279 6.23 -1.19 16.04
CA ASN A 279 7.50 -1.22 16.78
C ASN A 279 7.89 -2.62 17.29
N LEU A 280 6.96 -3.57 17.29
CA LEU A 280 7.23 -4.96 17.68
C LEU A 280 7.37 -5.88 16.46
N ASP A 281 7.23 -5.34 15.25
CA ASP A 281 7.32 -6.06 13.98
C ASP A 281 6.47 -7.34 13.97
N GLN A 282 5.21 -7.21 14.43
CA GLN A 282 4.29 -8.35 14.52
C GLN A 282 2.84 -7.97 14.22
N ILE A 283 2.08 -8.99 13.82
CA ILE A 283 0.63 -8.95 13.67
C ILE A 283 0.03 -9.82 14.76
N GLU A 284 -0.97 -9.29 15.43
CA GLU A 284 -1.63 -9.93 16.56
C GLU A 284 -3.11 -10.14 16.31
N VAL A 285 -3.69 -11.10 17.05
CA VAL A 285 -5.11 -11.44 16.99
C VAL A 285 -5.68 -11.69 18.38
N ALA A 286 -6.93 -11.31 18.59
CA ALA A 286 -7.73 -11.66 19.76
C ALA A 286 -9.21 -11.78 19.38
N LYS A 287 -10.06 -12.27 20.29
CA LYS A 287 -11.52 -12.12 20.16
C LYS A 287 -11.91 -10.64 20.21
N LEU A 288 -13.09 -10.26 19.70
CA LEU A 288 -13.61 -8.88 19.81
C LEU A 288 -13.73 -8.37 21.26
N SER A 289 -13.71 -9.28 22.24
CA SER A 289 -13.65 -8.99 23.67
C SER A 289 -12.25 -8.70 24.22
N GLY A 290 -11.20 -8.86 23.41
CA GLY A 290 -9.80 -8.80 23.85
C GLY A 290 -9.29 -10.11 24.47
N GLN A 291 -10.16 -11.10 24.65
CA GLN A 291 -9.78 -12.40 25.18
C GLN A 291 -8.98 -13.23 24.17
N HIS A 292 -8.20 -14.16 24.70
CA HIS A 292 -7.43 -15.13 23.92
C HIS A 292 -6.45 -14.52 22.93
N ARG A 293 -5.73 -13.48 23.37
CA ARG A 293 -4.71 -12.78 22.57
C ARG A 293 -3.54 -13.69 22.18
N ARG A 294 -3.06 -13.55 20.94
CA ARG A 294 -1.92 -14.29 20.37
C ARG A 294 -1.18 -13.45 19.31
N THR A 295 0.15 -13.53 19.29
CA THR A 295 0.98 -13.14 18.14
C THR A 295 0.76 -14.13 17.00
N LEU A 296 0.23 -13.65 15.87
CA LEU A 296 -0.11 -14.45 14.69
C LEU A 296 1.09 -14.57 13.75
N ILE A 297 1.65 -13.43 13.35
CA ILE A 297 2.80 -13.36 12.44
C ILE A 297 3.85 -12.50 13.13
N ALA A 298 5.05 -13.04 13.25
CA ALA A 298 6.23 -12.31 13.70
C ALA A 298 7.42 -12.71 12.84
N SER A 299 8.49 -11.91 12.88
CA SER A 299 9.74 -12.08 12.13
C SER A 299 9.64 -11.84 10.62
N ASN A 300 10.80 -11.55 10.01
CA ASN A 300 10.92 -11.18 8.58
C ASN A 300 9.95 -10.05 8.18
N MET A 301 9.86 -9.04 9.03
CA MET A 301 8.99 -7.88 8.87
C MET A 301 9.69 -6.74 9.61
N GLU A 302 9.77 -5.57 9.00
CA GLU A 302 10.51 -4.44 9.55
C GLU A 302 9.73 -3.18 9.19
N ASN A 303 8.79 -2.82 10.07
CA ASN A 303 7.81 -1.73 9.92
C ASN A 303 6.51 -2.11 9.18
N PRO A 304 5.74 -3.08 9.69
CA PRO A 304 4.38 -3.25 9.22
C PRO A 304 3.51 -2.04 9.59
N ARG A 305 2.54 -1.69 8.74
CA ARG A 305 1.61 -0.59 9.05
C ARG A 305 0.14 -0.94 8.82
N ALA A 306 -0.31 -0.96 7.57
CA ALA A 306 -1.71 -1.17 7.26
C ALA A 306 -2.07 -2.66 7.24
N ILE A 307 -3.31 -2.98 7.56
CA ILE A 307 -3.86 -4.33 7.54
C ILE A 307 -5.29 -4.31 7.01
N ALA A 308 -5.63 -5.24 6.13
CA ALA A 308 -7.01 -5.48 5.72
C ALA A 308 -7.30 -6.97 5.56
N LEU A 309 -8.57 -7.33 5.70
CA LEU A 309 -9.02 -8.72 5.74
C LEU A 309 -10.10 -8.93 4.68
N ASP A 310 -10.10 -10.12 4.07
CA ASP A 310 -11.27 -10.66 3.38
C ASP A 310 -11.71 -11.96 4.06
N PRO A 311 -12.53 -11.85 5.15
CA PRO A 311 -13.01 -12.99 5.91
C PRO A 311 -13.78 -14.01 5.09
N ARG A 312 -14.37 -13.61 3.95
CA ARG A 312 -15.12 -14.51 3.07
C ARG A 312 -14.22 -15.58 2.46
N PHE A 313 -12.93 -15.29 2.34
CA PHE A 313 -11.91 -16.21 1.80
C PHE A 313 -10.80 -16.55 2.81
N GLY A 314 -10.92 -16.08 4.07
CA GLY A 314 -9.92 -16.31 5.11
C GLY A 314 -8.56 -15.67 4.79
N MET A 315 -8.54 -14.53 4.09
CA MET A 315 -7.32 -13.86 3.65
C MET A 315 -7.01 -12.61 4.48
N LEU A 316 -5.73 -12.40 4.77
CA LEU A 316 -5.17 -11.26 5.48
C LEU A 316 -4.08 -10.63 4.61
N PHE A 317 -4.08 -9.30 4.52
CA PHE A 317 -3.13 -8.51 3.76
C PHE A 317 -2.54 -7.41 4.63
N TRP A 318 -1.26 -7.12 4.47
CA TRP A 318 -0.60 -6.01 5.17
C TRP A 318 0.46 -5.35 4.31
N THR A 319 0.81 -4.11 4.67
CA THR A 319 1.95 -3.40 4.09
C THR A 319 3.13 -3.44 5.05
N ASP A 320 4.33 -3.54 4.48
CA ASP A 320 5.59 -3.40 5.18
C ASP A 320 6.45 -2.39 4.40
N TRP A 321 6.87 -1.32 5.07
CA TRP A 321 7.67 -0.24 4.47
C TRP A 321 9.15 -0.31 4.87
N ASP A 322 9.65 -1.50 5.21
CA ASP A 322 11.08 -1.81 5.33
C ASP A 322 11.91 -1.08 4.27
N THR A 323 12.85 -0.24 4.72
CA THR A 323 13.71 0.57 3.85
C THR A 323 14.50 -0.28 2.86
N SER A 324 14.80 -1.54 3.21
CA SER A 324 15.56 -2.46 2.37
C SER A 324 14.70 -3.29 1.42
N SER A 325 13.39 -3.41 1.69
CA SER A 325 12.50 -4.32 0.96
C SER A 325 11.02 -3.96 1.17
N PRO A 326 10.55 -2.77 0.74
CA PRO A 326 9.17 -2.34 0.93
C PRO A 326 8.23 -3.23 0.09
N ARG A 327 7.14 -3.72 0.68
CA ARG A 327 6.33 -4.78 0.07
C ARG A 327 4.91 -4.85 0.61
N ILE A 328 4.06 -5.53 -0.16
CA ILE A 328 2.72 -5.94 0.26
C ILE A 328 2.70 -7.45 0.38
N GLU A 329 2.20 -7.94 1.50
CA GLU A 329 2.17 -9.37 1.80
C GLU A 329 0.74 -9.86 2.04
N ARG A 330 0.57 -11.17 1.85
CA ARG A 330 -0.67 -11.90 2.11
C ARG A 330 -0.37 -13.12 2.95
N ALA A 331 -1.30 -13.48 3.82
CA ALA A 331 -1.36 -14.78 4.48
C ALA A 331 -2.84 -15.19 4.66
N SER A 332 -3.07 -16.39 5.17
CA SER A 332 -4.38 -16.71 5.74
C SER A 332 -4.60 -15.90 7.01
N MET A 333 -5.85 -15.76 7.44
CA MET A 333 -6.18 -15.16 8.74
C MET A 333 -5.73 -16.03 9.93
N SER A 334 -5.27 -17.26 9.67
CA SER A 334 -4.57 -18.11 10.65
C SER A 334 -3.04 -17.96 10.63
N GLY A 335 -2.49 -17.07 9.78
CA GLY A 335 -1.04 -16.84 9.65
C GLY A 335 -0.31 -17.81 8.72
N GLU A 336 -0.97 -18.89 8.29
CA GLU A 336 -0.43 -19.86 7.33
C GLU A 336 -0.36 -19.30 5.90
N GLY A 337 0.54 -19.86 5.07
CA GLY A 337 0.62 -19.55 3.64
C GLY A 337 1.05 -18.12 3.32
N ARG A 338 1.94 -17.54 4.15
CA ARG A 338 2.52 -16.22 3.94
C ARG A 338 3.26 -16.15 2.59
N SER A 339 2.96 -15.12 1.81
CA SER A 339 3.57 -14.84 0.50
C SER A 339 3.63 -13.34 0.23
N ILE A 340 4.67 -12.90 -0.49
CA ILE A 340 4.78 -11.53 -0.99
C ILE A 340 3.89 -11.40 -2.24
N ILE A 341 3.01 -10.41 -2.27
CA ILE A 341 2.16 -10.09 -3.42
C ILE A 341 2.90 -9.23 -4.43
N CYS A 342 3.55 -8.18 -3.95
CA CYS A 342 4.44 -7.37 -4.74
C CYS A 342 5.51 -6.72 -3.85
N ARG A 343 6.66 -6.49 -4.47
CA ARG A 343 7.73 -5.63 -4.00
C ARG A 343 7.44 -4.24 -4.55
N VAL A 344 7.39 -3.24 -3.68
CA VAL A 344 7.03 -1.88 -4.06
C VAL A 344 8.18 -1.20 -4.79
N ASP A 345 9.41 -1.54 -4.41
CA ASP A 345 10.66 -1.16 -5.06
C ASP A 345 10.82 -1.70 -6.49
N ASP A 346 10.06 -2.74 -6.88
CA ASP A 346 9.98 -3.19 -8.28
C ASP A 346 9.06 -2.30 -9.14
N ILE A 347 8.21 -1.48 -8.51
CA ILE A 347 7.19 -0.64 -9.16
C ILE A 347 7.62 0.83 -9.18
N THR A 348 8.11 1.32 -8.04
CA THR A 348 8.58 2.71 -7.82
C THR A 348 9.99 2.68 -7.24
N ASP A 349 10.75 3.78 -7.35
CA ASP A 349 12.10 3.86 -6.75
C ASP A 349 12.02 3.90 -5.20
N GLY A 350 12.02 2.70 -4.61
CA GLY A 350 11.63 2.49 -3.23
C GLY A 350 10.15 2.75 -2.98
N GLY A 351 9.73 2.72 -1.71
CA GLY A 351 8.34 3.00 -1.38
C GLY A 351 8.04 3.06 0.11
N TRP A 352 7.02 3.84 0.46
CA TRP A 352 6.42 3.90 1.79
C TRP A 352 4.94 3.49 1.68
N PRO A 353 4.65 2.17 1.56
CA PRO A 353 3.29 1.67 1.48
C PRO A 353 2.55 1.86 2.81
N ASN A 354 1.90 3.02 2.97
CA ASN A 354 1.36 3.47 4.25
C ASN A 354 -0.01 2.88 4.58
N GLY A 355 -0.88 2.78 3.57
CA GLY A 355 -2.29 2.42 3.72
C GLY A 355 -2.71 1.40 2.67
N LEU A 356 -3.63 0.49 3.03
CA LEU A 356 -4.21 -0.46 2.08
C LEU A 356 -5.70 -0.70 2.35
N THR A 357 -6.45 -1.00 1.29
CA THR A 357 -7.86 -1.38 1.37
C THR A 357 -8.23 -2.34 0.23
N LEU A 358 -9.37 -3.01 0.35
CA LEU A 358 -9.77 -4.09 -0.56
C LEU A 358 -11.03 -3.76 -1.34
N ASP A 359 -10.98 -4.02 -2.65
CA ASP A 359 -12.15 -4.19 -3.51
C ASP A 359 -12.53 -5.67 -3.53
N TYR A 360 -13.57 -5.98 -2.77
CA TYR A 360 -14.11 -7.31 -2.57
C TYR A 360 -14.73 -7.96 -3.81
N VAL A 361 -15.17 -7.16 -4.78
CA VAL A 361 -15.83 -7.62 -6.01
C VAL A 361 -14.77 -7.88 -7.07
N ALA A 362 -13.91 -6.89 -7.30
CA ALA A 362 -12.81 -7.00 -8.25
C ALA A 362 -11.64 -7.88 -7.75
N LYS A 363 -11.65 -8.28 -6.46
CA LYS A 363 -10.56 -9.02 -5.79
C LYS A 363 -9.21 -8.33 -5.97
N ARG A 364 -9.20 -7.04 -5.64
CA ARG A 364 -8.05 -6.15 -5.79
C ARG A 364 -7.68 -5.48 -4.48
N ILE A 365 -6.38 -5.33 -4.28
CA ILE A 365 -5.79 -4.50 -3.25
C ILE A 365 -5.60 -3.11 -3.85
N TYR A 366 -5.98 -2.08 -3.10
CA TYR A 366 -5.65 -0.69 -3.37
C TYR A 366 -4.75 -0.22 -2.25
N TRP A 367 -3.63 0.41 -2.61
CA TRP A 367 -2.71 0.95 -1.62
C TRP A 367 -2.22 2.33 -2.03
N ILE A 368 -1.71 3.05 -1.04
CA ILE A 368 -1.09 4.35 -1.21
C ILE A 368 0.38 4.26 -0.85
N ASP A 369 1.19 4.96 -1.61
CA ASP A 369 2.61 5.12 -1.35
C ASP A 369 2.89 6.60 -1.10
N ALA A 370 3.44 6.90 0.08
CA ALA A 370 3.75 8.25 0.51
C ALA A 370 5.15 8.74 0.12
N ARG A 371 5.98 7.88 -0.47
CA ARG A 371 7.27 8.26 -1.03
C ARG A 371 7.10 8.69 -2.49
N SER A 372 6.30 7.95 -3.25
CA SER A 372 6.05 8.23 -4.68
C SER A 372 4.79 9.07 -4.94
N ASP A 373 4.10 9.51 -3.90
CA ASP A 373 2.90 10.34 -3.99
C ASP A 373 1.84 9.74 -4.93
N SER A 374 1.50 8.48 -4.70
CA SER A 374 0.71 7.68 -5.63
C SER A 374 -0.30 6.73 -4.97
N ILE A 375 -1.31 6.35 -5.76
CA ILE A 375 -2.31 5.35 -5.45
C ILE A 375 -2.24 4.26 -6.52
N HIS A 376 -2.09 3.02 -6.08
CA HIS A 376 -1.96 1.87 -6.97
C HIS A 376 -3.00 0.80 -6.65
N THR A 377 -3.20 -0.12 -7.58
CA THR A 377 -4.03 -1.30 -7.38
C THR A 377 -3.48 -2.54 -8.10
N ILE A 378 -3.64 -3.69 -7.46
CA ILE A 378 -3.18 -5.00 -7.95
C ILE A 378 -4.17 -6.07 -7.55
N THR A 379 -4.26 -7.16 -8.31
CA THR A 379 -5.11 -8.30 -7.92
C THR A 379 -4.58 -8.98 -6.65
N TYR A 380 -5.44 -9.72 -5.95
CA TYR A 380 -5.05 -10.50 -4.76
C TYR A 380 -3.90 -11.49 -5.00
N GLU A 381 -3.61 -11.85 -6.25
CA GLU A 381 -2.53 -12.76 -6.65
C GLU A 381 -1.28 -12.02 -7.18
N GLY A 382 -1.22 -10.69 -7.09
CA GLY A 382 -0.04 -9.92 -7.53
C GLY A 382 0.06 -9.70 -9.03
N LYS A 383 -1.06 -9.81 -9.77
CA LYS A 383 -1.12 -9.60 -11.22
C LYS A 383 -1.89 -8.32 -11.59
N ASP A 384 -1.69 -7.85 -12.82
CA ASP A 384 -2.41 -6.70 -13.41
C ASP A 384 -2.28 -5.46 -12.51
N HIS A 385 -1.05 -5.08 -12.18
CA HIS A 385 -0.78 -3.82 -11.50
C HIS A 385 -1.23 -2.64 -12.35
N ARG A 386 -1.85 -1.66 -11.71
CA ARG A 386 -2.27 -0.40 -12.32
C ARG A 386 -2.02 0.76 -11.36
N GLU A 387 -1.61 1.88 -11.92
CA GLU A 387 -1.61 3.16 -11.24
C GLU A 387 -2.97 3.83 -11.38
N VAL A 388 -3.52 4.32 -10.28
CA VAL A 388 -4.81 5.02 -10.25
C VAL A 388 -4.59 6.53 -10.30
N LEU A 389 -3.63 7.03 -9.53
CA LEU A 389 -3.31 8.44 -9.41
C LEU A 389 -1.85 8.59 -8.97
N GLN A 390 -1.11 9.52 -9.57
CA GLN A 390 0.27 9.83 -9.19
C GLN A 390 0.56 11.31 -9.40
N HIS A 391 1.47 11.88 -8.60
CA HIS A 391 1.99 13.25 -8.72
C HIS A 391 0.92 14.36 -8.75
N HIS A 392 -0.25 14.10 -8.18
CA HIS A 392 -1.32 15.09 -8.09
C HIS A 392 -1.02 16.07 -6.95
N GLU A 393 -1.22 17.38 -7.13
CA GLU A 393 -0.86 18.40 -6.13
C GLU A 393 -1.47 18.17 -4.73
N SER A 394 -2.63 17.52 -4.69
CA SER A 394 -3.37 17.18 -3.47
C SER A 394 -3.05 15.80 -2.87
N LEU A 395 -2.14 15.04 -3.48
CA LEU A 395 -1.66 13.74 -3.02
C LEU A 395 -0.17 13.87 -2.76
N SER A 396 0.26 13.91 -1.51
CA SER A 396 1.70 14.07 -1.25
C SER A 396 2.26 13.61 0.08
N HIS A 397 1.41 13.38 1.06
CA HIS A 397 1.83 12.49 2.13
C HIS A 397 0.64 11.68 2.60
N PRO A 398 0.13 10.79 1.72
CA PRO A 398 -1.04 9.98 2.04
C PRO A 398 -0.72 9.02 3.19
N PHE A 399 -1.67 8.85 4.12
CA PHE A 399 -1.49 7.98 5.28
C PHE A 399 -2.35 6.73 5.24
N SER A 400 -3.68 6.87 5.12
CA SER A 400 -4.61 5.74 5.01
C SER A 400 -5.58 5.92 3.85
N ILE A 401 -6.18 4.82 3.41
CA ILE A 401 -7.01 4.70 2.21
C ILE A 401 -8.25 3.84 2.48
N ALA A 402 -9.39 4.24 1.96
CA ALA A 402 -10.64 3.49 2.02
C ALA A 402 -11.38 3.51 0.67
N LEU A 403 -12.17 2.47 0.41
CA LEU A 403 -12.98 2.35 -0.81
C LEU A 403 -14.47 2.37 -0.48
N PHE A 404 -15.24 3.09 -1.29
CA PHE A 404 -16.69 2.99 -1.28
C PHE A 404 -17.30 3.37 -2.64
N GLY A 405 -18.12 2.48 -3.18
CA GLY A 405 -18.70 2.65 -4.52
C GLY A 405 -17.61 2.77 -5.60
N ASN A 406 -17.68 3.88 -6.35
CA ASN A 406 -16.74 4.20 -7.44
C ASN A 406 -15.57 5.09 -7.00
N TYR A 407 -15.44 5.37 -5.70
CA TYR A 407 -14.46 6.31 -5.18
C TYR A 407 -13.48 5.64 -4.23
N VAL A 408 -12.24 6.11 -4.34
CA VAL A 408 -11.20 5.93 -3.34
C VAL A 408 -11.11 7.19 -2.50
N TYR A 409 -10.92 7.02 -1.20
CA TYR A 409 -10.80 8.07 -0.21
C TYR A 409 -9.47 7.92 0.51
N TRP A 410 -8.79 9.02 0.80
CA TRP A 410 -7.53 8.97 1.54
C TRP A 410 -7.38 10.16 2.48
N THR A 411 -6.54 9.96 3.49
CA THR A 411 -6.05 11.01 4.39
C THR A 411 -4.67 11.45 3.96
N ASP A 412 -4.39 12.75 4.03
CA ASP A 412 -3.12 13.32 3.63
C ASP A 412 -2.60 14.29 4.69
N TRP A 413 -1.36 14.06 5.13
CA TRP A 413 -0.71 14.81 6.21
C TRP A 413 -0.20 16.18 5.78
N ARG A 414 0.21 16.34 4.51
CA ARG A 414 0.77 17.62 4.04
C ARG A 414 -0.34 18.63 3.79
N THR A 415 -1.47 18.18 3.28
CA THR A 415 -2.66 19.00 3.03
C THR A 415 -3.63 19.06 4.20
N ASN A 416 -3.40 18.27 5.27
CA ASN A 416 -4.29 18.09 6.42
C ASN A 416 -5.74 17.88 5.98
N SER A 417 -5.97 16.96 5.06
CA SER A 417 -7.27 16.81 4.41
C SER A 417 -7.64 15.35 4.21
N VAL A 418 -8.95 15.10 4.18
CA VAL A 418 -9.56 13.89 3.62
C VAL A 418 -9.99 14.22 2.20
N LEU A 419 -9.54 13.42 1.24
CA LEU A 419 -9.81 13.61 -0.18
C LEU A 419 -10.47 12.37 -0.78
N ARG A 420 -11.00 12.52 -1.99
CA ARG A 420 -11.53 11.43 -2.80
C ARG A 420 -11.17 11.58 -4.27
N ALA A 421 -11.14 10.46 -4.99
CA ALA A 421 -10.99 10.39 -6.44
C ALA A 421 -11.72 9.16 -6.98
N ASN A 422 -11.94 9.10 -8.30
CA ASN A 422 -12.48 7.90 -8.94
C ASN A 422 -11.48 6.75 -8.81
N LYS A 423 -11.94 5.57 -8.35
CA LYS A 423 -11.08 4.42 -8.07
C LYS A 423 -10.46 3.77 -9.32
N TRP A 424 -11.00 4.04 -10.50
CA TRP A 424 -10.55 3.41 -11.75
C TRP A 424 -9.48 4.24 -12.45
N ASN A 425 -9.64 5.57 -12.49
CA ASN A 425 -8.79 6.44 -13.31
C ASN A 425 -8.24 7.66 -12.56
N GLY A 426 -8.46 7.77 -11.24
CA GLY A 426 -7.95 8.87 -10.43
C GLY A 426 -8.58 10.24 -10.71
N THR A 427 -9.55 10.33 -11.62
CA THR A 427 -10.21 11.60 -11.97
C THR A 427 -11.15 12.09 -10.86
N ASN A 428 -11.62 13.32 -10.99
CA ASN A 428 -12.56 13.94 -10.05
C ASN A 428 -12.02 14.00 -8.61
N VAL A 429 -10.76 14.43 -8.48
CA VAL A 429 -10.14 14.67 -7.17
C VAL A 429 -10.88 15.80 -6.46
N GLN A 430 -11.37 15.52 -5.26
CA GLN A 430 -12.13 16.47 -4.44
C GLN A 430 -11.73 16.39 -2.98
N VAL A 431 -11.66 17.55 -2.32
CA VAL A 431 -11.50 17.63 -0.87
C VAL A 431 -12.85 17.34 -0.22
N VAL A 432 -12.91 16.28 0.60
CA VAL A 432 -14.09 15.89 1.38
C VAL A 432 -14.15 16.70 2.66
N GLN A 433 -13.03 16.79 3.38
CA GLN A 433 -12.94 17.51 4.64
C GLN A 433 -11.53 18.03 4.88
N ARG A 434 -11.40 19.27 5.34
CA ARG A 434 -10.13 19.80 5.87
C ARG A 434 -10.06 19.58 7.39
N ALA A 435 -8.95 19.05 7.86
CA ALA A 435 -8.67 18.85 9.27
C ALA A 435 -7.77 19.98 9.81
N ILE A 436 -7.88 20.24 11.11
CA ILE A 436 -7.04 21.25 11.79
C ILE A 436 -5.65 20.65 12.08
N THR A 437 -5.59 19.35 12.32
CA THR A 437 -4.40 18.56 12.60
C THR A 437 -4.25 17.47 11.55
N GLN A 438 -3.13 16.74 11.59
CA GLN A 438 -2.86 15.62 10.68
C GLN A 438 -3.91 14.52 10.89
N PRO A 439 -4.66 14.14 9.84
CA PRO A 439 -5.56 13.00 9.89
C PRO A 439 -4.77 11.70 9.70
N PHE A 440 -5.04 10.69 10.52
CA PHE A 440 -4.40 9.37 10.46
C PHE A 440 -5.28 8.39 9.68
N ASP A 441 -5.75 7.32 10.31
CA ASP A 441 -6.53 6.29 9.66
C ASP A 441 -7.92 6.76 9.22
N ILE A 442 -8.46 6.12 8.18
CA ILE A 442 -9.75 6.41 7.56
C ILE A 442 -10.48 5.13 7.21
N ILE A 443 -11.75 5.07 7.57
CA ILE A 443 -12.67 4.00 7.18
C ILE A 443 -13.94 4.59 6.58
N VAL A 444 -14.60 3.79 5.73
CA VAL A 444 -15.99 4.04 5.36
C VAL A 444 -16.89 3.12 6.18
N TYR A 445 -17.66 3.73 7.07
CA TYR A 445 -18.69 3.08 7.87
C TYR A 445 -19.96 2.94 7.05
N HIS A 446 -20.25 1.71 6.65
CA HIS A 446 -21.47 1.30 5.96
C HIS A 446 -21.58 -0.25 5.97
N PRO A 447 -22.77 -0.85 6.19
CA PRO A 447 -22.92 -2.32 6.28
C PRO A 447 -22.37 -3.09 5.08
N SER A 448 -22.46 -2.52 3.87
CA SER A 448 -21.94 -3.15 2.65
C SER A 448 -20.41 -3.28 2.58
N ARG A 449 -19.66 -2.63 3.48
CA ARG A 449 -18.21 -2.85 3.64
C ARG A 449 -17.87 -4.10 4.44
N GLN A 450 -18.87 -4.77 5.02
CA GLN A 450 -18.74 -6.06 5.71
C GLN A 450 -19.67 -7.11 5.08
N PRO A 451 -19.46 -7.46 3.79
CA PRO A 451 -20.31 -8.41 3.10
C PRO A 451 -20.28 -9.79 3.79
N LYS A 452 -21.47 -10.34 4.06
CA LYS A 452 -21.61 -11.73 4.51
C LYS A 452 -21.24 -12.63 3.32
N GLY A 453 -20.27 -13.52 3.49
CA GLY A 453 -19.89 -14.48 2.45
C GLY A 453 -21.05 -15.41 2.08
N THR A 454 -20.98 -16.06 0.91
CA THR A 454 -21.97 -17.07 0.51
C THR A 454 -21.78 -18.40 1.23
N GLN A 455 -20.57 -18.64 1.74
CA GLN A 455 -20.20 -19.86 2.44
C GLN A 455 -20.56 -19.77 3.93
N PRO A 456 -20.94 -20.90 4.56
CA PRO A 456 -21.20 -20.93 5.99
C PRO A 456 -19.90 -20.71 6.77
N ASN A 457 -19.98 -19.89 7.82
CA ASN A 457 -18.85 -19.63 8.71
C ASN A 457 -18.43 -20.92 9.44
N PRO A 458 -17.20 -21.44 9.23
CA PRO A 458 -16.73 -22.67 9.86
C PRO A 458 -16.51 -22.55 11.37
N CYS A 459 -16.40 -21.32 11.91
CA CYS A 459 -16.25 -21.05 13.34
C CYS A 459 -17.58 -20.82 14.07
N LYS A 460 -18.72 -20.74 13.35
CA LYS A 460 -20.02 -20.38 13.95
C LYS A 460 -20.52 -21.42 14.96
N GLU A 461 -20.49 -22.68 14.58
CA GLU A 461 -20.98 -23.77 15.43
C GLU A 461 -19.89 -24.20 16.42
N LYS A 462 -20.15 -24.05 17.72
CA LYS A 462 -19.23 -24.44 18.81
C LYS A 462 -17.79 -23.93 18.62
N ASN A 463 -17.61 -22.68 18.16
CA ASN A 463 -16.30 -22.07 17.89
C ASN A 463 -15.43 -22.93 16.94
N GLY A 464 -16.03 -23.60 15.95
CA GLY A 464 -15.35 -24.50 15.02
C GLY A 464 -14.75 -25.76 15.67
N GLY A 465 -15.13 -26.06 16.91
CA GLY A 465 -14.54 -27.09 17.76
C GLY A 465 -13.25 -26.66 18.47
N CYS A 466 -12.87 -25.39 18.39
CA CYS A 466 -11.66 -24.85 19.02
C CYS A 466 -11.93 -24.46 20.47
N SER A 467 -10.98 -24.77 21.36
CA SER A 467 -11.10 -24.42 22.78
C SER A 467 -10.99 -22.91 23.05
N HIS A 468 -10.18 -22.18 22.27
CA HIS A 468 -9.90 -20.75 22.47
C HIS A 468 -10.12 -19.95 21.19
N LEU A 469 -9.12 -19.86 20.31
CA LEU A 469 -9.26 -19.15 19.02
C LEU A 469 -9.69 -20.09 17.91
N CYS A 470 -10.64 -19.63 17.09
CA CYS A 470 -10.98 -20.21 15.80
C CYS A 470 -10.72 -19.15 14.74
N LEU A 471 -9.70 -19.40 13.92
CA LEU A 471 -9.23 -18.47 12.89
C LEU A 471 -9.64 -19.00 11.52
N LEU A 472 -10.20 -18.12 10.68
CA LEU A 472 -10.55 -18.47 9.31
C LEU A 472 -9.27 -18.73 8.51
N ASN A 473 -9.32 -19.70 7.60
CA ASN A 473 -8.20 -20.07 6.75
C ASN A 473 -8.69 -20.16 5.30
N PHE A 474 -7.76 -20.26 4.35
CA PHE A 474 -8.04 -20.35 2.92
C PHE A 474 -9.08 -21.46 2.62
N ASN A 475 -9.78 -21.33 1.50
CA ASN A 475 -10.77 -22.30 1.03
C ASN A 475 -11.92 -22.57 2.01
N ASN A 476 -12.34 -21.55 2.77
CA ASN A 476 -13.41 -21.65 3.77
C ASN A 476 -13.15 -22.71 4.85
N THR A 477 -11.87 -22.88 5.23
CA THR A 477 -11.45 -23.76 6.32
C THR A 477 -11.19 -22.94 7.60
N ARG A 478 -10.81 -23.63 8.68
CA ARG A 478 -10.48 -22.99 9.96
C ARG A 478 -9.27 -23.65 10.59
N THR A 479 -8.55 -22.89 11.41
CA THR A 479 -7.47 -23.38 12.27
C THR A 479 -7.76 -22.97 13.70
N CYS A 480 -7.55 -23.90 14.64
CA CYS A 480 -7.63 -23.57 16.07
C CYS A 480 -6.27 -23.09 16.54
N ASP A 481 -6.25 -22.04 17.35
CA ASP A 481 -5.01 -21.49 17.92
C ASP A 481 -5.17 -21.15 19.40
N CYS A 482 -4.04 -20.96 20.07
CA CYS A 482 -3.94 -20.82 21.51
C CYS A 482 -3.45 -19.43 21.91
N PRO A 483 -3.91 -18.90 23.05
CA PRO A 483 -3.41 -17.64 23.59
C PRO A 483 -1.90 -17.69 23.91
N HIS A 484 -1.30 -16.54 24.18
CA HIS A 484 0.08 -16.46 24.67
C HIS A 484 0.32 -17.42 25.86
N LEU A 485 1.52 -18.03 25.88
CA LEU A 485 2.00 -18.98 26.90
C LEU A 485 1.24 -20.32 26.97
N MET A 486 0.29 -20.57 26.06
CA MET A 486 -0.35 -21.87 25.87
C MET A 486 0.14 -22.55 24.60
N SER A 487 -0.08 -23.87 24.50
CA SER A 487 0.25 -24.67 23.33
C SER A 487 -0.94 -25.48 22.85
N LEU A 488 -1.02 -25.68 21.54
CA LEU A 488 -2.07 -26.48 20.91
C LEU A 488 -1.76 -27.97 21.08
N ALA A 489 -2.74 -28.73 21.56
CA ALA A 489 -2.63 -30.17 21.75
C ALA A 489 -2.60 -30.91 20.40
N ALA A 490 -2.24 -32.20 20.45
CA ALA A 490 -2.16 -33.06 19.27
C ALA A 490 -3.51 -33.24 18.54
N ASP A 491 -4.63 -32.99 19.21
CA ASP A 491 -5.98 -32.99 18.60
C ASP A 491 -6.26 -31.78 17.70
N LYS A 492 -5.33 -30.81 17.65
CA LYS A 492 -5.41 -29.54 16.92
C LYS A 492 -6.62 -28.68 17.29
N LYS A 493 -7.13 -28.81 18.52
CA LYS A 493 -8.34 -28.12 19.00
C LYS A 493 -8.21 -27.59 20.42
N THR A 494 -7.60 -28.35 21.31
CA THR A 494 -7.50 -28.02 22.74
C THR A 494 -6.17 -27.32 23.05
N CYS A 495 -6.22 -26.30 23.90
CA CYS A 495 -5.03 -25.60 24.38
C CYS A 495 -4.74 -26.01 25.83
N TYR A 496 -3.47 -26.25 26.13
CA TYR A 496 -2.99 -26.54 27.48
C TYR A 496 -1.92 -25.53 27.90
N SER A 497 -1.78 -25.35 29.21
CA SER A 497 -0.79 -24.44 29.80
C SER A 497 0.57 -25.13 29.88
N LEU A 498 1.62 -24.41 29.49
CA LEU A 498 3.01 -24.87 29.63
C LEU A 498 3.52 -24.83 31.08
N ALA A 499 2.75 -24.25 32.02
CA ALA A 499 3.15 -24.12 33.42
C ALA A 499 3.10 -25.44 34.22
N GLY A 500 2.78 -26.57 33.58
CA GLY A 500 2.63 -27.89 34.22
C GLY A 500 3.73 -28.92 33.94
N GLU A 501 4.66 -28.67 33.01
CA GLU A 501 5.73 -29.61 32.66
C GLU A 501 7.12 -28.98 32.81
N ASN A 502 7.82 -29.40 33.87
CA ASN A 502 9.26 -29.27 34.12
C ASN A 502 9.88 -27.87 34.10
N ALA A 503 9.85 -27.23 35.28
CA ALA A 503 10.96 -26.42 35.76
C ALA A 503 12.17 -27.32 36.09
N SER A 504 12.76 -27.96 35.08
CA SER A 504 14.13 -28.46 35.14
C SER A 504 14.68 -28.60 33.71
N ALA A 505 15.83 -27.96 33.48
CA ALA A 505 16.62 -27.96 32.24
C ALA A 505 16.12 -27.08 31.07
N SER A 506 16.52 -25.80 31.07
CA SER A 506 17.40 -25.25 30.02
C SER A 506 17.64 -23.76 30.27
N GLY A 507 18.90 -23.41 30.57
CA GLY A 507 19.35 -22.03 30.60
C GLY A 507 19.46 -21.50 29.18
N HIS A 508 18.38 -20.93 28.64
CA HIS A 508 18.44 -20.11 27.44
C HIS A 508 18.69 -18.65 27.83
N ARG A 509 19.92 -18.17 27.56
CA ARG A 509 20.24 -16.75 27.57
C ARG A 509 19.33 -16.04 26.56
N LEU A 510 18.49 -15.12 27.06
CA LEU A 510 17.89 -14.08 26.24
C LEU A 510 19.02 -13.30 25.54
N ARG A 511 19.08 -13.41 24.21
CA ARG A 511 19.92 -12.53 23.39
C ARG A 511 19.23 -11.17 23.34
N LEU A 512 19.87 -10.15 23.92
CA LEU A 512 19.51 -8.76 23.67
C LEU A 512 19.72 -8.44 22.17
N PRO A 513 18.86 -7.63 21.54
CA PRO A 513 19.08 -7.17 20.18
C PRO A 513 20.36 -6.31 20.10
N ALA A 514 20.99 -6.31 18.92
CA ALA A 514 22.24 -5.60 18.67
C ALA A 514 22.15 -4.07 18.96
N PRO A 515 23.25 -3.42 19.42
CA PRO A 515 23.27 -2.00 19.68
C PRO A 515 23.29 -1.23 18.35
N GLY A 516 22.18 -0.58 18.04
CA GLY A 516 21.97 0.20 16.81
C GLY A 516 20.47 0.47 16.53
N ARG A 517 19.57 -0.37 17.05
CA ARG A 517 18.11 -0.29 16.86
C ARG A 517 17.38 0.74 17.76
N TRP A 518 18.06 1.37 18.71
CA TRP A 518 17.41 2.19 19.74
C TRP A 518 17.05 3.61 19.27
N ALA A 519 17.79 4.19 18.32
CA ALA A 519 17.54 5.56 17.87
C ALA A 519 16.28 5.70 17.01
N HIS A 520 16.10 4.81 16.01
CA HIS A 520 14.88 4.76 15.20
C HIS A 520 13.64 4.38 16.03
N PHE A 521 13.80 3.48 17.01
CA PHE A 521 12.76 3.17 17.99
C PHE A 521 12.31 4.42 18.77
N LEU A 522 13.25 5.19 19.32
CA LEU A 522 12.95 6.39 20.09
C LEU A 522 12.32 7.50 19.25
N GLN A 523 12.80 7.73 18.02
CA GLN A 523 12.30 8.78 17.14
C GLN A 523 10.85 8.50 16.67
N ARG A 524 10.52 7.24 16.38
CA ARG A 524 9.15 6.83 16.01
C ARG A 524 8.18 6.90 17.18
N VAL A 525 8.60 6.40 18.33
CA VAL A 525 7.84 6.58 19.58
C VAL A 525 7.64 8.07 19.85
N ALA A 526 8.63 8.93 19.59
CA ALA A 526 8.50 10.37 19.80
C ALA A 526 7.50 11.03 18.84
N VAL A 527 7.51 10.71 17.54
CA VAL A 527 6.52 11.25 16.58
C VAL A 527 5.11 10.78 16.93
N LEU A 528 4.92 9.48 17.17
CA LEU A 528 3.61 8.90 17.51
C LEU A 528 3.13 9.28 18.91
N LYS A 529 4.01 9.52 19.88
CA LYS A 529 3.59 10.04 21.20
C LYS A 529 3.51 11.57 21.23
N GLY A 530 3.71 12.23 20.09
CA GLY A 530 3.59 13.67 19.93
C GLY A 530 4.66 14.50 20.63
N LEU A 531 5.80 13.87 20.90
CA LEU A 531 7.00 14.48 21.49
C LEU A 531 7.87 15.19 20.43
N MET A 532 7.61 14.99 19.13
CA MET A 532 8.32 15.64 18.01
C MET A 532 7.36 16.04 16.87
N ASN A 533 7.69 17.11 16.13
CA ASN A 533 6.99 17.52 14.91
C ASN A 533 7.61 16.84 13.67
N ALA A 534 6.78 16.53 12.67
CA ALA A 534 7.18 15.81 11.46
C ALA A 534 8.21 16.48 10.50
N PRO A 535 8.49 17.80 10.48
CA PRO A 535 9.31 18.38 9.41
C PRO A 535 10.78 18.51 9.82
N SER A 536 11.44 17.37 10.04
CA SER A 536 12.88 17.18 9.86
C SER A 536 13.26 15.78 10.33
N TRP A 537 13.48 14.87 9.38
CA TRP A 537 14.32 13.71 9.62
C TRP A 537 15.76 14.20 9.45
N PRO A 538 16.56 14.39 10.51
CA PRO A 538 17.94 14.78 10.34
C PRO A 538 18.69 13.64 9.66
N SER A 539 19.65 13.97 8.80
CA SER A 539 20.64 13.00 8.34
C SER A 539 21.37 12.39 9.55
N TRP A 540 21.78 11.12 9.43
CA TRP A 540 22.38 10.29 10.49
C TRP A 540 23.57 10.94 11.23
N THR A 541 24.18 12.00 10.69
CA THR A 541 25.35 12.68 11.25
C THR A 541 25.06 13.66 12.38
N ASP A 542 23.85 14.21 12.48
CA ASP A 542 23.53 15.23 13.51
C ASP A 542 23.08 14.62 14.85
N ALA A 543 22.54 13.39 14.84
CA ALA A 543 22.08 12.71 16.05
C ALA A 543 23.21 12.19 16.96
N ILE A 544 24.45 12.11 16.46
CA ILE A 544 25.60 11.56 17.19
C ILE A 544 26.25 12.62 18.11
N LYS A 545 26.03 13.92 17.89
CA LYS A 545 26.67 14.98 18.71
C LYS A 545 25.97 15.28 20.03
N ASP A 546 24.69 14.94 20.19
CA ASP A 546 23.91 15.27 21.39
C ASP A 546 23.74 14.10 22.39
N CYS A 547 24.43 12.96 22.19
CA CYS A 547 24.37 11.80 23.10
C CYS A 547 25.68 11.51 23.86
N THR A 548 26.63 12.46 23.91
CA THR A 548 27.84 12.38 24.76
C THR A 548 27.94 13.50 25.80
N GLY A 549 26.81 13.91 26.38
CA GLY A 549 26.74 14.83 27.52
C GLY A 549 26.15 14.17 28.76
#